data_AF-A0A0H5SFA3-F1
#
_entry.id   AF-A0A0H5SFA3-F1
#
_cell.length_a   1.000
_cell.length_b   1.000
_cell.length_c   1.000
_cell.angle_alpha   90.00
_cell.angle_beta   90.00
_cell.angle_gamma   90.00
#
_symmetry.space_group_name_H-M   'P 1'
#
loop_
_entity.id
_entity.type
_entity.pdbx_description
1 polymer ?
#
loop_
_entity_poly.entity_id
_entity_poly.type
_entity_poly.pdbx_seq_one_letter_code
_entity_poly.pdbx_strand_id
1 'polypeptide(L)'
;MQNQEDFSVLEFVQKEHDGQNSSMRTENISGEKVIVSSCLDDLTGWLIVVETPVSTAMKSAYSLIGLSVIMFIIAIIVVIFLGGIFSNSFTKPLVNLSSVIKTISDGELKDFDISINRDDEIGQLYNSFKTMTKNLRDLVGSIQTVSTSLAAQSQQLFRATDESTQTLTQVVTTINEMAQGNSDQAMMLQGTTDAIKEVNNIVSNATEKTVIAADKAKESINLAMAGQKALERQSQKIEENNKYTNSVGDSIQELAAMADEIHNIIGVINFRSNKPSFLKCIN
;
A
#
# COMPACT_ATOMS: atom_id res chain seq x y z
N MET A 1 -30.68 63.06 121.29
CA MET A 1 -29.91 63.66 120.19
C MET A 1 -30.18 62.82 118.97
N GLN A 2 -31.03 63.31 118.07
CA GLN A 2 -31.45 62.60 116.87
C GLN A 2 -30.63 63.17 115.72
N ASN A 3 -29.83 62.32 115.07
CA ASN A 3 -28.93 62.72 113.99
C ASN A 3 -29.78 63.13 112.77
N GLN A 4 -30.14 64.41 112.68
CA GLN A 4 -30.77 64.99 111.51
C GLN A 4 -29.66 65.38 110.54
N GLU A 5 -29.42 64.52 109.55
CA GLU A 5 -28.64 64.86 108.37
C GLU A 5 -29.55 65.55 107.36
N ASP A 6 -29.04 66.60 106.69
CA ASP A 6 -29.79 67.35 105.68
C ASP A 6 -29.70 66.63 104.33
N PHE A 7 -30.80 65.96 103.97
CA PHE A 7 -30.94 65.23 102.71
C PHE A 7 -31.57 66.08 101.59
N SER A 8 -31.88 67.36 101.84
CA SER A 8 -32.51 68.26 100.85
C SER A 8 -31.59 68.61 99.67
N VAL A 9 -30.30 68.32 99.78
CA VAL A 9 -29.28 68.55 98.75
C VAL A 9 -29.21 67.40 97.74
N LEU A 10 -29.85 66.26 98.02
CA LEU A 10 -29.81 65.10 97.14
C LEU A 10 -30.80 65.26 95.98
N GLU A 11 -30.32 64.97 94.76
CA GLU A 11 -31.06 65.21 93.51
C GLU A 11 -32.43 64.51 93.47
N PHE A 12 -32.54 63.36 94.13
CA PHE A 12 -33.80 62.60 94.21
C PHE A 12 -34.83 63.23 95.17
N VAL A 13 -34.40 63.97 96.20
CA VAL A 13 -35.31 64.68 97.12
C VAL A 13 -35.86 65.94 96.46
N GLN A 14 -35.05 66.62 95.63
CA GLN A 14 -35.50 67.80 94.86
C GLN A 14 -36.49 67.45 93.74
N LYS A 15 -36.33 66.32 93.05
CA LYS A 15 -37.22 65.92 91.95
C LYS A 15 -38.59 65.40 92.40
N GLU A 16 -38.70 64.83 93.61
CA GLU A 16 -39.97 64.31 94.13
C GLU A 16 -40.89 65.39 94.70
N HIS A 17 -40.35 66.57 95.02
CA HIS A 17 -41.17 67.74 95.38
C HIS A 17 -42.13 68.17 94.26
N ASP A 18 -41.89 67.75 93.01
CA ASP A 18 -42.77 67.97 91.85
C ASP A 18 -43.93 66.96 91.75
N GLY A 19 -44.10 66.06 92.74
CA GLY A 19 -45.31 65.24 92.92
C GLY A 19 -45.43 64.03 91.98
N GLN A 20 -44.32 63.49 91.47
CA GLN A 20 -44.32 62.29 90.63
C GLN A 20 -43.45 61.19 91.25
N ASN A 21 -44.07 60.08 91.67
CA ASN A 21 -43.37 58.85 92.02
C ASN A 21 -42.42 58.46 90.90
N SER A 22 -41.12 58.58 91.14
CA SER A 22 -40.10 58.36 90.14
C SER A 22 -39.07 57.34 90.62
N SER A 23 -38.54 56.58 89.66
CA SER A 23 -37.33 55.79 89.89
C SER A 23 -36.21 56.42 89.09
N MET A 24 -35.11 56.76 89.75
CA MET A 24 -33.97 57.38 89.08
C MET A 24 -32.66 56.76 89.55
N ARG A 25 -31.68 56.77 88.65
CA ARG A 25 -30.32 56.35 88.97
C ARG A 25 -29.54 57.59 89.40
N THR A 26 -29.07 57.59 90.64
CA THR A 26 -28.34 58.71 91.25
C THR A 26 -27.17 58.16 92.08
N GLU A 27 -26.32 59.05 92.57
CA GLU A 27 -25.30 58.71 93.57
C GLU A 27 -25.87 58.95 94.97
N ASN A 28 -25.64 58.00 95.89
CA ASN A 28 -26.01 58.16 97.29
C ASN A 28 -24.97 59.01 98.05
N ILE A 29 -25.22 59.26 99.33
CA ILE A 29 -24.32 60.01 100.22
C ILE A 29 -22.91 59.41 100.36
N SER A 30 -22.74 58.13 99.99
CA SER A 30 -21.47 57.41 100.01
C SER A 30 -20.75 57.42 98.64
N GLY A 31 -21.32 58.09 97.63
CA GLY A 31 -20.79 58.12 96.26
C GLY A 31 -21.06 56.85 95.44
N GLU A 32 -21.91 55.95 95.92
CA GLU A 32 -22.28 54.72 95.21
C GLU A 32 -23.45 54.95 94.27
N LYS A 33 -23.40 54.35 93.07
CA LYS A 33 -24.51 54.39 92.12
C LYS A 33 -25.64 53.52 92.62
N VAL A 34 -26.75 54.15 92.99
CA VAL A 34 -27.97 53.52 93.49
C VAL A 34 -29.13 53.75 92.52
N ILE A 35 -30.09 52.84 92.52
CA ILE A 35 -31.42 53.09 91.99
C ILE A 35 -32.26 53.51 93.18
N VAL A 36 -32.78 54.73 93.12
CA VAL A 36 -33.63 55.29 94.17
C VAL A 36 -35.05 55.31 93.66
N SER A 37 -35.93 54.72 94.45
CA SER A 37 -37.38 54.81 94.26
C SER A 37 -37.98 55.51 95.47
N SER A 38 -38.77 56.53 95.20
CA SER A 38 -39.41 57.37 96.20
C SER A 38 -40.92 57.33 96.05
N CYS A 39 -41.60 57.36 97.19
CA CYS A 39 -43.05 57.39 97.26
C CYS A 39 -43.45 58.33 98.40
N LEU A 40 -44.35 59.25 98.11
CA LEU A 40 -44.98 60.09 99.12
C LEU A 40 -46.20 59.35 99.70
N ASP A 41 -46.24 59.19 101.01
CA ASP A 41 -47.43 58.65 101.69
C ASP A 41 -48.44 59.77 101.97
N ASP A 42 -49.56 59.77 101.26
CA ASP A 42 -50.61 60.80 101.32
C ASP A 42 -51.23 61.01 102.71
N LEU A 43 -51.12 60.02 103.60
CA LEU A 43 -51.72 60.04 104.95
C LEU A 43 -50.80 60.61 106.03
N THR A 44 -49.48 60.45 105.89
CA THR A 44 -48.49 60.87 106.90
C THR A 44 -47.61 62.04 106.46
N GLY A 45 -47.55 62.32 105.14
CA GLY A 45 -46.66 63.34 104.57
C GLY A 45 -45.18 62.94 104.58
N TRP A 46 -44.87 61.67 104.86
CA TRP A 46 -43.51 61.15 104.86
C TRP A 46 -43.10 60.73 103.45
N LEU A 47 -41.92 61.17 103.03
CA LEU A 47 -41.28 60.70 101.79
C LEU A 47 -40.49 59.43 102.12
N ILE A 48 -40.99 58.28 101.66
CA ILE A 48 -40.29 57.01 101.79
C ILE A 48 -39.34 56.88 100.61
N VAL A 49 -38.04 56.81 100.90
CA VAL A 49 -36.98 56.64 99.91
C VAL A 49 -36.34 55.28 100.10
N VAL A 50 -36.36 54.46 99.07
CA VAL A 50 -35.65 53.18 99.04
C VAL A 50 -34.50 53.29 98.04
N GLU A 51 -33.28 53.26 98.55
CA GLU A 51 -32.09 53.13 97.72
C GLU A 51 -31.67 51.66 97.61
N THR A 52 -31.43 51.21 96.38
CA THR A 52 -30.83 49.89 96.12
C THR A 52 -29.56 50.09 95.29
N PRO A 53 -28.38 49.68 95.78
CA PRO A 53 -27.15 49.74 95.00
C PRO A 53 -27.31 49.05 93.65
N VAL A 54 -26.89 49.72 92.57
CA VAL A 54 -26.95 49.18 91.20
C VAL A 54 -26.16 47.86 91.11
N SER A 55 -25.08 47.73 91.88
CA SER A 55 -24.29 46.50 91.99
C SER A 55 -25.10 45.30 92.50
N THR A 56 -26.01 45.54 93.45
CA THR A 56 -26.91 44.52 94.01
C THR A 56 -28.10 44.26 93.10
N ALA A 57 -28.73 45.32 92.57
CA ALA A 57 -29.86 45.21 91.64
C ALA A 57 -29.48 44.53 90.32
N MET A 58 -28.28 44.78 89.79
CA MET A 58 -27.80 44.24 88.50
C MET A 58 -26.90 43.01 88.64
N LYS A 59 -26.68 42.47 89.85
CA LYS A 59 -25.80 41.31 90.06
C LYS A 59 -26.15 40.11 89.19
N SER A 60 -27.46 39.82 89.05
CA SER A 60 -27.97 38.75 88.19
C SER A 60 -27.75 39.04 86.70
N ALA A 61 -27.90 40.30 86.28
CA ALA A 61 -27.66 40.71 84.89
C ALA A 61 -26.17 40.57 84.51
N TYR A 62 -25.25 40.98 85.39
CA TYR A 62 -23.81 40.81 85.16
C TYR A 62 -23.38 39.33 85.11
N SER A 63 -23.97 38.47 85.95
CA SER A 63 -23.73 37.02 85.90
C SER A 63 -24.20 36.39 84.58
N LEU A 64 -25.38 36.78 84.10
CA LEU A 64 -25.90 36.35 82.80
C LEU A 64 -25.01 36.82 81.64
N ILE A 65 -24.57 38.09 81.65
CA ILE A 65 -23.64 38.62 80.65
C ILE A 65 -22.32 37.83 80.66
N GLY A 66 -21.76 37.53 81.83
CA GLY A 66 -20.53 36.74 81.95
C GLY A 66 -20.68 35.34 81.36
N LEU A 67 -21.79 34.65 81.65
CA LEU A 67 -22.10 33.34 81.08
C LEU A 67 -22.25 33.42 79.55
N SER A 68 -22.95 34.43 79.03
CA SER A 68 -23.13 34.65 77.60
C SER A 68 -21.79 34.90 76.89
N VAL A 69 -20.88 35.69 77.50
CA VAL A 69 -19.54 35.94 76.95
C VAL A 69 -18.71 34.66 76.92
N ILE A 70 -18.74 33.85 77.98
CA ILE A 70 -18.04 32.56 78.00
C ILE A 70 -18.59 31.62 76.92
N MET A 71 -19.92 31.51 76.80
CA MET A 71 -20.56 30.69 75.77
C MET A 71 -20.17 31.15 74.35
N PHE A 72 -20.09 32.47 74.13
CA PHE A 72 -19.65 33.04 72.86
C PHE A 72 -18.19 32.71 72.54
N ILE A 73 -17.29 32.81 73.53
CA ILE A 73 -15.88 32.43 73.37
C ILE A 73 -15.76 30.93 73.04
N ILE A 74 -16.50 30.07 73.74
CA ILE A 74 -16.51 28.63 73.45
C ILE A 74 -17.02 28.37 72.03
N ALA A 75 -18.10 29.03 71.60
CA ALA A 75 -18.62 28.89 70.25
C ALA A 75 -17.57 29.25 69.18
N ILE A 76 -16.81 30.35 69.38
CA ILE A 76 -15.72 30.73 68.48
C ILE A 76 -14.64 29.64 68.41
N ILE A 77 -14.22 29.10 69.55
CA ILE A 77 -13.20 28.05 69.61
C ILE A 77 -13.67 26.80 68.84
N VAL A 78 -14.93 26.39 69.01
CA VAL A 78 -15.50 25.25 68.27
C VAL A 78 -15.50 25.51 66.76
N VAL A 79 -15.89 26.70 66.31
CA VAL A 79 -15.89 27.05 64.88
C VAL A 79 -14.48 26.99 64.28
N ILE A 80 -13.47 27.53 64.98
CA ILE A 80 -12.07 27.49 64.53
C ILE A 80 -11.58 26.04 64.45
N PHE A 81 -11.88 25.23 65.47
CA PHE A 81 -11.48 23.83 65.52
C PHE A 81 -12.10 23.00 64.40
N LEU A 82 -13.43 23.12 64.19
CA LEU A 82 -14.13 22.44 63.11
C LEU A 82 -13.65 22.93 61.73
N GLY A 83 -13.39 24.22 61.57
CA GLY A 83 -12.84 24.78 60.33
C GLY A 83 -11.47 24.17 59.98
N GLY A 84 -10.60 23.99 60.99
CA GLY A 84 -9.31 23.32 60.83
C GLY A 84 -9.46 21.87 60.37
N ILE A 85 -10.35 21.09 61.00
CA ILE A 85 -10.63 19.71 60.61
C ILE A 85 -11.18 19.64 59.19
N PHE A 86 -12.14 20.50 58.84
CA PHE A 86 -12.78 20.47 57.52
C PHE A 86 -11.79 20.82 56.40
N SER A 87 -10.93 21.83 56.64
CA SER A 87 -9.88 22.21 55.70
C SER A 87 -8.87 21.08 55.47
N ASN A 88 -8.44 20.40 56.54
CA ASN A 88 -7.46 19.32 56.44
C ASN A 88 -8.07 18.02 55.87
N SER A 89 -9.32 17.72 56.20
CA SER A 89 -9.97 16.46 55.83
C SER A 89 -10.61 16.51 54.43
N PHE A 90 -11.12 17.65 53.98
CA PHE A 90 -11.81 17.76 52.68
C PHE A 90 -11.08 18.67 51.71
N THR A 91 -10.78 19.92 52.11
CA THR A 91 -10.26 20.93 51.18
C THR A 91 -8.87 20.59 50.66
N LYS A 92 -7.91 20.27 51.53
CA LYS A 92 -6.53 19.96 51.11
C LYS A 92 -6.45 18.76 50.16
N PRO A 93 -7.08 17.60 50.43
CA PRO A 93 -7.09 16.47 49.50
C PRO A 93 -7.71 16.80 48.14
N LEU A 94 -8.79 17.59 48.09
CA LEU A 94 -9.43 17.98 46.84
C LEU A 94 -8.57 18.96 46.03
N VAL A 95 -7.92 19.92 46.68
CA VAL A 95 -7.00 20.86 46.01
C VAL A 95 -5.80 20.11 45.42
N ASN A 96 -5.23 19.15 46.16
CA ASN A 96 -4.14 18.32 45.64
C ASN A 96 -4.58 17.50 44.43
N LEU A 97 -5.75 16.85 44.51
CA LEU A 97 -6.30 16.09 43.38
C LEU A 97 -6.53 16.99 42.17
N SER A 98 -7.09 18.18 42.38
CA SER A 98 -7.32 19.18 41.33
C SER A 98 -6.01 19.60 40.65
N SER A 99 -4.93 19.77 41.42
CA SER A 99 -3.60 20.06 40.85
C SER A 99 -3.10 18.94 39.96
N VAL A 100 -3.26 17.68 40.36
CA VAL A 100 -2.85 16.51 39.57
C VAL A 100 -3.70 16.38 38.30
N ILE A 101 -5.02 16.59 38.42
CA ILE A 101 -5.93 16.62 37.27
C ILE A 101 -5.45 17.65 36.23
N LYS A 102 -5.04 18.83 36.68
CA LYS A 102 -4.51 19.88 35.80
C LYS A 102 -3.26 19.42 35.06
N THR A 103 -2.30 18.79 35.76
CA THR A 103 -1.10 18.23 35.13
C THR A 103 -1.42 17.17 34.07
N ILE A 104 -2.41 16.33 34.31
CA ILE A 104 -2.87 15.33 33.34
C ILE A 104 -3.61 15.96 32.17
N SER A 105 -4.40 17.02 32.40
CA SER A 105 -5.03 17.77 31.31
C SER A 105 -4.01 18.48 30.42
N ASP A 106 -2.85 18.84 30.96
CA ASP A 106 -1.72 19.39 30.21
C ASP A 106 -0.92 18.29 29.46
N GLY A 107 -1.33 17.02 29.56
CA GLY A 107 -0.73 15.89 28.85
C GLY A 107 0.39 15.17 29.60
N GLU A 108 0.72 15.59 30.83
CA GLU A 108 1.72 14.93 31.66
C GLU A 108 1.11 13.75 32.44
N LEU A 109 1.16 12.55 31.84
CA LEU A 109 0.70 11.29 32.45
C LEU A 109 1.77 10.64 33.36
N LYS A 110 2.41 11.44 34.22
CA LYS A 110 3.37 10.92 35.20
C LYS A 110 2.64 10.10 36.27
N ASP A 111 3.32 9.09 36.79
CA ASP A 111 2.80 8.34 37.93
C ASP A 111 2.75 9.28 39.15
N PHE A 112 1.56 9.46 39.72
CA PHE A 112 1.41 10.20 40.97
C PHE A 112 1.17 9.20 42.09
N ASP A 113 2.23 8.94 42.84
CA ASP A 113 2.15 8.08 44.03
C ASP A 113 1.58 8.89 45.20
N ILE A 114 0.27 9.07 45.17
CA ILE A 114 -0.45 9.66 46.29
C ILE A 114 -0.89 8.53 47.18
N SER A 115 -0.10 8.25 48.22
CA SER A 115 -0.40 7.26 49.25
C SER A 115 -1.59 7.73 50.09
N ILE A 116 -2.81 7.57 49.57
CA ILE A 116 -4.04 7.82 50.33
C ILE A 116 -4.45 6.53 50.99
N ASN A 117 -4.22 6.47 52.29
CA ASN A 117 -4.77 5.45 53.16
C ASN A 117 -6.09 5.97 53.75
N ARG A 118 -7.08 6.20 52.88
CA ARG A 118 -8.45 6.60 53.26
C ARG A 118 -9.46 5.71 52.56
N ASP A 119 -10.43 5.24 53.33
CA ASP A 119 -11.52 4.37 52.85
C ASP A 119 -12.84 5.13 52.63
N ASP A 120 -12.79 6.46 52.56
CA ASP A 120 -13.95 7.32 52.32
C ASP A 120 -14.15 7.64 50.82
N GLU A 121 -15.16 8.45 50.51
CA GLU A 121 -15.50 8.86 49.14
C GLU A 121 -14.35 9.60 48.45
N ILE A 122 -13.52 10.31 49.23
CA ILE A 122 -12.33 10.98 48.70
C ILE A 122 -11.29 9.93 48.28
N GLY A 123 -11.07 8.91 49.11
CA GLY A 123 -10.22 7.76 48.76
C GLY A 123 -10.68 7.04 47.49
N GLN A 124 -11.99 6.79 47.36
CA GLN A 124 -12.56 6.19 46.15
C GLN A 124 -12.33 7.05 44.90
N LEU A 125 -12.55 8.37 45.00
CA LEU A 125 -12.31 9.31 43.90
C LEU A 125 -10.85 9.27 43.43
N TYR A 126 -9.89 9.24 44.36
CA TYR A 126 -8.47 9.11 44.03
C TYR A 126 -8.16 7.79 43.30
N ASN A 127 -8.73 6.67 43.75
CA ASN A 127 -8.54 5.36 43.12
C ASN A 127 -9.12 5.30 41.70
N SER A 128 -10.32 5.86 41.48
CA SER A 128 -10.90 5.99 40.14
C SER A 128 -10.03 6.84 39.23
N PHE A 129 -9.50 7.95 39.74
CA PHE A 129 -8.63 8.85 38.97
C PHE A 129 -7.26 8.22 38.64
N LYS A 130 -6.68 7.46 39.57
CA LYS A 130 -5.47 6.65 39.34
C LYS A 130 -5.69 5.61 38.23
N THR A 131 -6.83 4.92 38.26
CA THR A 131 -7.20 3.94 37.23
C THR A 131 -7.37 4.60 35.87
N MET A 132 -8.05 5.76 35.82
CA MET A 132 -8.21 6.53 34.58
C MET A 132 -6.85 6.94 33.99
N THR A 133 -5.94 7.45 34.82
CA THR A 133 -4.60 7.84 34.37
C THR A 133 -3.81 6.65 33.84
N LYS A 134 -3.86 5.50 34.52
CA LYS A 134 -3.24 4.27 34.04
C LYS A 134 -3.78 3.88 32.67
N ASN A 135 -5.10 3.86 32.49
CA ASN A 135 -5.73 3.52 31.23
C ASN A 135 -5.35 4.49 30.10
N LEU A 136 -5.26 5.81 30.39
CA LEU A 136 -4.79 6.80 29.43
C LEU A 136 -3.33 6.56 29.03
N ARG A 137 -2.46 6.23 30.00
CA ARG A 137 -1.05 5.93 29.73
C ARG A 137 -0.89 4.68 28.86
N ASP A 138 -1.64 3.62 29.16
CA ASP A 138 -1.63 2.37 28.40
C ASP A 138 -2.18 2.58 26.97
N LEU A 139 -3.21 3.42 26.82
CA LEU A 139 -3.74 3.82 25.52
C LEU A 139 -2.71 4.60 24.69
N VAL A 140 -2.06 5.61 25.28
CA VAL A 140 -1.00 6.39 24.62
C VAL A 140 0.18 5.49 24.22
N GLY A 141 0.60 4.57 25.09
CA GLY A 141 1.64 3.59 24.77
C GLY A 141 1.25 2.66 23.61
N SER A 142 -0.01 2.24 23.56
CA SER A 142 -0.55 1.44 22.45
C SER A 142 -0.55 2.24 21.14
N ILE A 143 -0.98 3.50 21.17
CA ILE A 143 -0.96 4.41 20.01
C ILE A 143 0.48 4.61 19.51
N GLN A 144 1.44 4.81 20.40
CA GLN A 144 2.86 4.95 20.04
C GLN A 144 3.40 3.68 19.34
N THR A 145 3.04 2.51 19.87
CA THR A 145 3.44 1.21 19.30
C THR A 145 2.85 1.02 17.90
N VAL A 146 1.55 1.29 17.74
CA VAL A 146 0.85 1.22 16.45
C VAL A 146 1.45 2.22 15.45
N SER A 147 1.73 3.45 15.87
CA SER A 147 2.33 4.48 15.02
C SER A 147 3.73 4.09 14.55
N THR A 148 4.53 3.49 15.43
CA THR A 148 5.89 3.01 15.09
C THR A 148 5.81 1.84 14.10
N SER A 149 4.89 0.90 14.33
CA SER A 149 4.64 -0.22 13.40
C SER A 149 4.15 0.27 12.04
N LEU A 150 3.23 1.24 12.02
CA LEU A 150 2.71 1.86 10.79
C LEU A 150 3.82 2.58 10.00
N ALA A 151 4.72 3.29 10.69
CA ALA A 151 5.88 3.91 10.05
C ALA A 151 6.80 2.87 9.41
N ALA A 152 7.08 1.76 10.12
CA ALA A 152 7.88 0.66 9.59
C ALA A 152 7.23 -0.03 8.38
N GLN A 153 5.92 -0.28 8.43
CA GLN A 153 5.17 -0.85 7.31
C GLN A 153 5.13 0.09 6.11
N SER A 154 4.98 1.39 6.33
CA SER A 154 5.02 2.40 5.25
C SER A 154 6.39 2.41 4.56
N GLN A 155 7.48 2.28 5.31
CA GLN A 155 8.83 2.15 4.77
C GLN A 155 9.00 0.86 3.94
N GLN A 156 8.46 -0.27 4.42
CA GLN A 156 8.46 -1.52 3.66
C GLN A 156 7.64 -1.40 2.37
N LEU A 157 6.46 -0.79 2.43
CA LEU A 157 5.61 -0.55 1.26
C LEU A 157 6.30 0.35 0.23
N PHE A 158 7.01 1.39 0.68
CA PHE A 158 7.79 2.26 -0.20
C PHE A 158 8.87 1.46 -0.95
N ARG A 159 9.62 0.60 -0.24
CA ARG A 159 10.64 -0.27 -0.86
C ARG A 159 10.03 -1.26 -1.85
N ALA A 160 8.91 -1.90 -1.50
CA ALA A 160 8.23 -2.83 -2.39
C ALA A 160 7.68 -2.14 -3.65
N THR A 161 7.23 -0.89 -3.51
CA THR A 161 6.75 -0.08 -4.63
C THR A 161 7.91 0.30 -5.55
N ASP A 162 9.05 0.72 -5.00
CA ASP A 162 10.27 1.05 -5.75
C ASP A 162 10.80 -0.16 -6.55
N GLU A 163 10.88 -1.33 -5.90
CA GLU A 163 11.24 -2.59 -6.55
C GLU A 163 10.24 -2.98 -7.66
N SER A 164 8.94 -2.78 -7.43
CA SER A 164 7.91 -3.01 -8.44
C SER A 164 8.07 -2.09 -9.65
N THR A 165 8.38 -0.81 -9.42
CA THR A 165 8.65 0.15 -10.50
C THR A 165 9.88 -0.24 -11.31
N GLN A 166 10.95 -0.69 -10.66
CA GLN A 166 12.14 -1.19 -11.35
C GLN A 166 11.82 -2.43 -12.20
N THR A 167 11.08 -3.38 -11.63
CA THR A 167 10.63 -4.59 -12.34
C THR A 167 9.76 -4.24 -13.55
N LEU A 168 8.81 -3.31 -13.40
CA LEU A 168 7.97 -2.84 -14.52
C LEU A 168 8.80 -2.18 -15.62
N THR A 169 9.84 -1.41 -15.27
CA THR A 169 10.76 -0.82 -16.25
C THR A 169 11.47 -1.90 -17.06
N GLN A 170 11.87 -2.99 -16.41
CA GLN A 170 12.49 -4.13 -17.09
C GLN A 170 11.49 -4.87 -17.99
N VAL A 171 10.25 -5.08 -17.55
CA VAL A 171 9.18 -5.66 -18.37
C VAL A 171 8.93 -4.81 -19.63
N VAL A 172 8.85 -3.49 -19.50
CA VAL A 172 8.71 -2.58 -20.65
C VAL A 172 9.89 -2.73 -21.62
N THR A 173 11.11 -2.86 -21.09
CA THR A 173 12.31 -3.07 -21.91
C THR A 173 12.21 -4.39 -22.70
N THR A 174 11.87 -5.49 -22.03
CA THR A 174 11.70 -6.80 -22.68
C THR A 174 10.57 -6.79 -23.72
N ILE A 175 9.49 -6.06 -23.48
CA ILE A 175 8.41 -5.88 -24.47
C ILE A 175 8.92 -5.17 -25.72
N ASN A 176 9.75 -4.13 -25.57
CA ASN A 176 10.36 -3.44 -26.71
C ASN A 176 11.33 -4.34 -27.49
N GLU A 177 12.17 -5.11 -26.79
CA GLU A 177 13.07 -6.09 -27.41
C GLU A 177 12.29 -7.17 -28.17
N MET A 178 11.18 -7.66 -27.59
CA MET A 178 10.29 -8.62 -28.24
C MET A 178 9.60 -8.03 -29.48
N ALA A 179 9.15 -6.78 -29.41
CA ALA A 179 8.56 -6.10 -30.57
C ALA A 179 9.59 -5.96 -31.71
N GLN A 180 10.84 -5.62 -31.39
CA GLN A 180 11.93 -5.58 -32.36
C GLN A 180 12.20 -6.97 -32.95
N GLY A 181 12.32 -8.00 -32.09
CA GLY A 181 12.52 -9.39 -32.53
C GLY A 181 11.40 -9.90 -33.45
N ASN A 182 10.14 -9.54 -33.16
CA ASN A 182 9.01 -9.85 -34.03
C ASN A 182 9.12 -9.12 -35.39
N SER A 183 9.57 -7.87 -35.42
CA SER A 183 9.81 -7.13 -36.66
C SER A 183 10.91 -7.79 -37.51
N ASP A 184 12.00 -8.19 -36.87
CA ASP A 184 13.11 -8.90 -37.52
C ASP A 184 12.64 -10.26 -38.07
N GLN A 185 11.83 -10.99 -37.30
CA GLN A 185 11.24 -12.26 -37.73
C GLN A 185 10.29 -12.09 -38.91
N ALA A 186 9.50 -11.00 -38.95
CA ALA A 186 8.66 -10.67 -40.11
C ALA A 186 9.49 -10.40 -41.37
N MET A 187 10.62 -9.69 -41.25
CA MET A 187 11.55 -9.48 -42.37
C MET A 187 12.18 -10.79 -42.86
N MET A 188 12.58 -11.68 -41.95
CA MET A 188 13.11 -13.01 -42.33
C MET A 188 12.05 -13.87 -43.04
N LEU A 189 10.79 -13.83 -42.58
CA LEU A 189 9.69 -14.55 -43.22
C LEU A 189 9.39 -14.01 -44.62
N GLN A 190 9.50 -12.70 -44.82
CA GLN A 190 9.39 -12.09 -46.14
C GLN A 190 10.49 -12.61 -47.08
N GLY A 191 11.76 -12.60 -46.63
CA GLY A 191 12.88 -13.14 -47.41
C GLY A 191 12.71 -14.63 -47.73
N THR A 192 12.21 -15.42 -46.78
CA THR A 192 11.91 -16.85 -46.99
C THR A 192 10.81 -17.03 -48.05
N THR A 193 9.76 -16.22 -47.99
CA THR A 193 8.67 -16.23 -48.97
C THR A 193 9.17 -15.92 -50.38
N ASP A 194 10.07 -14.94 -50.50
CA ASP A 194 10.65 -14.59 -51.80
C ASP A 194 11.61 -15.67 -52.32
N ALA A 195 12.38 -16.31 -51.45
CA ALA A 195 13.17 -17.50 -51.82
C ALA A 195 12.27 -18.66 -52.31
N ILE A 196 11.12 -18.89 -51.67
CA ILE A 196 10.15 -19.91 -52.12
C ILE A 196 9.56 -19.56 -53.49
N LYS A 197 9.27 -18.29 -53.76
CA LYS A 197 8.82 -17.85 -55.10
C LYS A 197 9.88 -18.17 -56.16
N GLU A 198 11.15 -17.91 -55.86
CA GLU A 198 12.24 -18.22 -56.78
C GLU A 198 12.35 -19.73 -57.05
N VAL A 199 12.26 -20.55 -56.00
CA VAL A 199 12.23 -22.02 -56.15
C VAL A 199 11.05 -22.46 -57.04
N ASN A 200 9.86 -21.90 -56.85
CA ASN A 200 8.70 -22.23 -57.70
C ASN A 200 8.93 -21.86 -59.17
N ASN A 201 9.54 -20.71 -59.45
CA ASN A 201 9.91 -20.32 -60.81
C ASN A 201 10.92 -21.30 -61.42
N ILE A 202 11.95 -21.70 -60.66
CA ILE A 202 12.95 -22.69 -61.10
C ILE A 202 12.28 -24.03 -61.42
N VAL A 203 11.41 -24.52 -60.54
CA VAL A 203 10.68 -25.79 -60.74
C VAL A 203 9.75 -25.71 -61.96
N SER A 204 9.07 -24.59 -62.18
CA SER A 204 8.22 -24.38 -63.36
C SER A 204 9.04 -24.41 -64.66
N ASN A 205 10.15 -23.66 -64.72
CA ASN A 205 11.07 -23.66 -65.85
C ASN A 205 11.68 -25.05 -66.10
N ALA A 206 12.06 -25.77 -65.04
CA ALA A 206 12.58 -27.13 -65.15
C ALA A 206 11.52 -28.09 -65.72
N THR A 207 10.27 -27.93 -65.30
CA THR A 207 9.12 -28.70 -65.82
C THR A 207 8.92 -28.45 -67.31
N GLU A 208 8.90 -27.19 -67.75
CA GLU A 208 8.78 -26.81 -69.16
C GLU A 208 9.93 -27.41 -70.00
N LYS A 209 11.18 -27.25 -69.55
CA LYS A 209 12.34 -27.85 -70.22
C LYS A 209 12.26 -29.37 -70.30
N THR A 210 11.73 -30.02 -69.28
CA THR A 210 11.53 -31.48 -69.28
C THR A 210 10.50 -31.91 -70.32
N VAL A 211 9.42 -31.14 -70.51
CA VAL A 211 8.43 -31.38 -71.58
C VAL A 211 9.07 -31.23 -72.96
N ILE A 212 9.84 -30.16 -73.19
CA ILE A 212 10.55 -29.94 -74.47
C ILE A 212 11.55 -31.06 -74.73
N ALA A 213 12.31 -31.49 -73.71
CA ALA A 213 13.26 -32.58 -73.83
C ALA A 213 12.57 -33.91 -74.17
N ALA A 214 11.42 -34.20 -73.57
CA ALA A 214 10.63 -35.38 -73.88
C ALA A 214 10.12 -35.37 -75.34
N ASP A 215 9.68 -34.21 -75.84
CA ASP A 215 9.25 -34.06 -77.23
C ASP A 215 10.43 -34.25 -78.22
N LYS A 216 11.59 -33.67 -77.90
CA LYS A 216 12.83 -33.87 -78.69
C LYS A 216 13.35 -35.30 -78.67
N ALA A 217 13.22 -35.99 -77.54
CA ALA A 217 13.52 -37.42 -77.46
C ALA A 217 12.58 -38.24 -78.37
N LYS A 218 11.28 -37.90 -78.40
CA LYS A 218 10.31 -38.54 -79.31
C LYS A 218 10.63 -38.29 -80.77
N GLU A 219 11.02 -37.07 -81.14
CA GLU A 219 11.48 -36.73 -82.49
C GLU A 219 12.72 -37.56 -82.88
N SER A 220 13.69 -37.67 -81.97
CA SER A 220 14.93 -38.45 -82.17
C SER A 220 14.64 -39.93 -82.37
N ILE A 221 13.68 -40.51 -81.62
CA ILE A 221 13.23 -41.89 -81.80
C ILE A 221 12.62 -42.08 -83.20
N ASN A 222 11.76 -41.15 -83.64
CA ASN A 222 11.15 -41.22 -84.98
C ASN A 222 12.21 -41.16 -86.09
N LEU A 223 13.20 -40.27 -85.96
CA LEU A 223 14.32 -40.17 -86.90
C LEU A 223 15.18 -41.45 -86.91
N ALA A 224 15.48 -42.01 -85.74
CA ALA A 224 16.20 -43.27 -85.62
C ALA A 224 15.44 -44.44 -86.29
N MET A 225 14.12 -44.52 -86.11
CA MET A 225 13.27 -45.52 -86.79
C MET A 225 13.28 -45.33 -88.32
N ALA A 226 13.21 -44.09 -88.80
CA ALA A 226 13.31 -43.79 -90.22
C ALA A 226 14.69 -44.18 -90.78
N GLY A 227 15.77 -43.89 -90.06
CA GLY A 227 17.13 -44.30 -90.38
C GLY A 227 17.30 -45.82 -90.42
N GLN A 228 16.75 -46.53 -89.44
CA GLN A 228 16.74 -47.99 -89.42
C GLN A 228 16.04 -48.57 -90.66
N LYS A 229 14.88 -48.02 -91.05
CA LYS A 229 14.17 -48.43 -92.27
C LYS A 229 14.97 -48.15 -93.55
N ALA A 230 15.71 -47.04 -93.59
CA ALA A 230 16.60 -46.73 -94.71
C ALA A 230 17.77 -47.73 -94.80
N LEU A 231 18.38 -48.09 -93.66
CA LEU A 231 19.42 -49.12 -93.60
C LEU A 231 18.91 -50.50 -94.02
N GLU A 232 17.69 -50.87 -93.62
CA GLU A 232 17.06 -52.13 -94.03
C GLU A 232 16.86 -52.19 -95.55
N ARG A 233 16.35 -51.10 -96.15
CA ARG A 233 16.25 -50.96 -97.62
C ARG A 233 17.61 -51.01 -98.31
N GLN A 234 18.63 -50.38 -97.72
CA GLN A 234 19.98 -50.40 -98.26
C GLN A 234 20.57 -51.80 -98.23
N SER A 235 20.37 -52.55 -97.14
CA SER A 235 20.79 -53.94 -97.01
C SER A 235 20.15 -54.82 -98.09
N GLN A 236 18.84 -54.66 -98.35
CA GLN A 236 18.16 -55.35 -99.45
C GLN A 236 18.75 -55.01 -100.84
N LYS A 237 19.07 -53.74 -101.08
CA LYS A 237 19.68 -53.31 -102.35
C LYS A 237 21.12 -53.81 -102.50
N ILE A 238 21.88 -53.91 -101.42
CA ILE A 238 23.21 -54.53 -101.42
C ILE A 238 23.10 -56.02 -101.76
N GLU A 239 22.12 -56.74 -101.21
CA GLU A 239 21.87 -58.15 -101.53
C GLU A 239 21.51 -58.34 -103.01
N GLU A 240 20.66 -57.47 -103.55
CA GLU A 240 20.32 -57.46 -104.99
C GLU A 240 21.55 -57.16 -105.86
N ASN A 241 22.38 -56.19 -105.46
CA ASN A 241 23.62 -55.84 -106.15
C ASN A 241 24.63 -57.00 -106.13
N ASN A 242 24.76 -57.73 -105.02
CA ASN A 242 25.59 -58.93 -104.94
C ASN A 242 25.11 -60.00 -105.93
N LYS A 243 23.79 -60.21 -106.08
CA LYS A 243 23.25 -61.12 -107.10
C LYS A 243 23.60 -60.68 -108.52
N TYR A 244 23.46 -59.39 -108.83
CA TYR A 244 23.88 -58.85 -110.12
C TYR A 244 25.38 -59.02 -110.37
N THR A 245 26.20 -58.75 -109.36
CA THR A 245 27.67 -58.90 -109.44
C THR A 245 28.06 -60.36 -109.68
N ASN A 246 27.41 -61.31 -108.99
CA ASN A 246 27.62 -62.74 -109.24
C ASN A 246 27.20 -63.13 -110.66
N SER A 247 26.02 -62.68 -111.12
CA SER A 247 25.55 -62.95 -112.49
C SER A 247 26.50 -62.37 -113.56
N VAL A 248 27.06 -61.18 -113.33
CA VAL A 248 28.08 -60.60 -114.20
C VAL A 248 29.36 -61.44 -114.17
N GLY A 249 29.76 -61.92 -113.00
CA GLY A 249 30.87 -62.86 -112.84
C GLY A 249 30.68 -64.13 -113.66
N ASP A 250 29.49 -64.73 -113.59
CA ASP A 250 29.13 -65.92 -114.38
C ASP A 250 29.21 -65.63 -115.89
N SER A 251 28.66 -64.50 -116.35
CA SER A 251 28.75 -64.09 -117.77
C SER A 251 30.19 -63.81 -118.22
N ILE A 252 31.06 -63.26 -117.37
CA ILE A 252 32.49 -63.09 -117.68
C ILE A 252 33.17 -64.45 -117.80
N GLN A 253 32.84 -65.40 -116.94
CA GLN A 253 33.41 -66.75 -117.00
C GLN A 253 32.95 -67.50 -118.26
N GLU A 254 31.68 -67.34 -118.65
CA GLU A 254 31.13 -67.85 -119.90
C GLU A 254 31.81 -67.20 -121.12
N LEU A 255 32.02 -65.87 -121.09
CA LEU A 255 32.75 -65.14 -122.12
C LEU A 255 34.22 -65.60 -122.22
N ALA A 256 34.88 -65.85 -121.09
CA ALA A 256 36.24 -66.37 -121.05
C ALA A 256 36.31 -67.78 -121.67
N ALA A 257 35.33 -68.63 -121.38
CA ALA A 257 35.21 -69.95 -122.01
C ALA A 257 35.01 -69.84 -123.53
N MET A 258 34.15 -68.94 -124.00
CA MET A 258 33.99 -68.66 -125.43
C MET A 258 35.29 -68.14 -126.06
N ALA A 259 36.02 -67.26 -125.38
CA ALA A 259 37.30 -66.75 -125.87
C ALA A 259 38.39 -67.83 -125.94
N ASP A 260 38.42 -68.76 -124.99
CA ASP A 260 39.31 -69.93 -125.01
C ASP A 260 38.94 -70.89 -126.15
N GLU A 261 37.65 -71.07 -126.42
CA GLU A 261 37.16 -71.84 -127.57
C GLU A 261 37.59 -71.21 -128.91
N ILE A 262 37.52 -69.87 -129.02
CA ILE A 262 38.08 -69.12 -130.17
C ILE A 262 39.60 -69.31 -130.25
N HIS A 263 40.33 -69.25 -129.14
CA HIS A 263 41.77 -69.51 -129.12
C HIS A 263 42.09 -70.92 -129.65
N ASN A 264 41.29 -71.91 -129.25
CA ASN A 264 41.40 -73.29 -129.73
C ASN A 264 41.14 -73.38 -131.25
N ILE A 265 40.13 -72.66 -131.77
CA ILE A 265 39.87 -72.54 -133.21
C ILE A 265 41.04 -71.88 -133.95
N ILE A 266 41.62 -70.79 -133.41
CA ILE A 266 42.82 -70.15 -133.98
C ILE A 266 44.01 -71.12 -133.97
N GLY A 267 44.16 -71.94 -132.93
CA GLY A 267 45.14 -73.03 -132.87
C GLY A 267 44.97 -74.02 -134.03
N VAL A 268 43.73 -74.43 -134.32
CA VAL A 268 43.39 -75.29 -135.47
C VAL A 268 43.66 -74.60 -136.82
N ILE A 269 43.41 -73.29 -136.93
CA ILE A 269 43.70 -72.51 -138.15
C ILE A 269 45.21 -72.36 -138.37
N ASN A 270 45.99 -72.06 -137.31
CA ASN A 270 47.45 -72.00 -137.40
C ASN A 270 48.06 -73.37 -137.76
N PHE A 271 47.47 -74.47 -137.26
CA PHE A 271 47.84 -75.83 -137.68
C PHE A 271 47.60 -76.07 -139.18
N ARG A 272 46.61 -75.42 -139.81
CA ARG A 272 46.39 -75.45 -141.26
C ARG A 272 47.30 -74.51 -142.06
N SER A 273 47.81 -73.43 -141.47
CA SER A 273 48.64 -72.43 -142.18
C SER A 273 50.11 -72.83 -142.33
N ASN A 274 50.64 -73.75 -141.50
CA ASN A 274 52.06 -74.14 -141.54
C ASN A 274 52.40 -75.33 -142.47
N LYS A 275 51.64 -75.52 -143.57
CA LYS A 275 52.00 -76.45 -144.66
C LYS A 275 52.39 -75.66 -145.92
N PRO A 276 53.67 -75.60 -146.31
CA PRO A 276 54.05 -75.12 -147.64
C PRO A 276 53.88 -76.24 -148.68
N SER A 277 53.05 -75.98 -149.68
CA SER A 277 52.92 -76.74 -150.92
C SER A 277 53.98 -76.32 -151.93
N PHE A 278 54.77 -77.25 -152.49
CA PHE A 278 55.42 -77.05 -153.78
C PHE A 278 55.53 -78.36 -154.57
N LEU A 279 55.19 -78.27 -155.85
CA LEU A 279 54.97 -79.33 -156.84
C LEU A 279 55.66 -78.83 -158.14
N LYS A 280 56.40 -79.72 -158.86
CA LYS A 280 57.11 -79.61 -160.18
C LYS A 280 58.63 -79.84 -160.07
N CYS A 281 59.35 -80.56 -160.94
CA CYS A 281 59.11 -81.10 -162.30
C CYS A 281 60.03 -82.30 -162.60
N ILE A 282 59.50 -83.28 -163.34
CA ILE A 282 60.05 -84.04 -164.48
C ILE A 282 61.55 -83.83 -164.82
N ASN A 283 62.40 -84.83 -164.54
CA ASN A 283 62.98 -85.79 -165.51
C ASN A 283 63.61 -86.96 -164.74
#